data_AF-A0A1G9ECP7-F1
#
_entry.id   AF-A0A1G9ECP7-F1
#
_cell.length_a   1.000
_cell.length_b   1.000
_cell.length_c   1.000
_cell.angle_alpha   90.00
_cell.angle_beta   90.00
_cell.angle_gamma   90.00
#
_symmetry.space_group_name_H-M   'P 1'
#
loop_
_entity.id
_entity.type
_entity.pdbx_description
1 polymer ?
#
loop_
_entity_poly.entity_id
_entity_poly.type
_entity_poly.pdbx_seq_one_letter_code
_entity_poly.pdbx_strand_id
1 'polypeptide(L)' 'MARIGRPPAEVTLTEQERETLQRWARRAKSSQVLAQRCRIVLACADGVP' A
#
# COMPACT_ATOMS: atom_id res chain seq x y z
N MET A 1 -25.26 -3.87 7.97
CA MET A 1 -24.38 -3.45 9.09
C MET A 1 -23.83 -2.08 8.75
N ALA A 2 -24.19 -1.05 9.51
CA ALA A 2 -23.60 0.28 9.33
C ALA A 2 -22.12 0.22 9.72
N ARG A 3 -21.21 0.63 8.81
CA ARG A 3 -19.79 0.74 9.12
C ARG A 3 -19.62 1.87 10.14
N ILE A 4 -19.36 1.53 11.41
CA ILE A 4 -19.04 2.51 12.45
C ILE A 4 -17.60 2.97 12.24
N GLY A 5 -17.41 4.22 11.80
CA GLY A 5 -16.08 4.83 11.64
C GLY A 5 -15.98 5.79 10.45
N ARG A 6 -14.94 6.64 10.42
CA ARG A 6 -14.61 7.46 9.25
C ARG A 6 -14.29 6.52 8.08
N PRO A 7 -14.89 6.72 6.89
CA PRO A 7 -14.56 5.92 5.72
C PRO A 7 -13.04 5.97 5.47
N PRO A 8 -12.40 4.83 5.15
CA PRO A 8 -10.99 4.82 4.79
C PRO A 8 -10.79 5.77 3.62
N ALA A 9 -9.79 6.64 3.73
CA ALA A 9 -9.43 7.55 2.64
C ALA A 9 -8.93 6.73 1.45
N GLU A 10 -9.31 7.13 0.24
CA GLU A 10 -8.80 6.53 -0.98
C GLU A 10 -7.28 6.77 -1.06
N VAL A 11 -6.54 5.70 -1.35
CA VAL A 11 -5.10 5.75 -1.51
C VAL A 11 -4.80 5.91 -3.00
N THR A 12 -4.62 7.15 -3.44
CA THR A 12 -4.19 7.44 -4.81
C THR A 12 -2.67 7.58 -4.85
N LEU A 13 -2.01 6.79 -5.68
CA LEU A 13 -0.57 6.86 -5.90
C LEU A 13 -0.29 7.37 -7.31
N THR A 14 0.69 8.25 -7.43
CA THR A 14 1.32 8.56 -8.73
C THR A 14 2.13 7.36 -9.20
N GLU A 15 2.44 7.31 -10.51
CA GLU A 15 3.23 6.21 -11.08
C GLU A 15 4.61 6.11 -10.41
N GLN A 16 5.24 7.25 -10.11
CA GLN A 16 6.56 7.28 -9.47
C GLN A 16 6.53 6.72 -8.03
N GLU A 17 5.46 7.00 -7.28
CA GLU A 17 5.25 6.43 -5.94
C GLU A 17 4.98 4.93 -6.02
N ARG A 18 4.13 4.50 -6.95
CA ARG A 18 3.82 3.09 -7.20
C ARG A 18 5.09 2.30 -7.54
N GLU A 19 5.91 2.78 -8.47
CA GLU A 19 7.17 2.13 -8.82
C GLU A 19 8.11 2.02 -7.60
N THR A 20 8.22 3.09 -6.81
CA THR A 20 9.09 3.13 -5.63
C THR A 20 8.66 2.10 -4.58
N LEU A 21 7.36 2.03 -4.29
CA LEU A 21 6.80 1.04 -3.37
C LEU A 21 6.98 -0.39 -3.91
N GLN A 22 6.80 -0.63 -5.20
CA GLN A 22 7.04 -1.94 -5.81
C GLN A 22 8.52 -2.36 -5.70
N ARG A 23 9.46 -1.43 -5.92
CA ARG A 23 10.90 -1.68 -5.74
C ARG A 23 11.21 -2.08 -4.30
N TRP A 24 10.64 -1.40 -3.31
CA TRP A 24 10.85 -1.72 -1.89
C TRP A 24 10.16 -3.02 -1.46
N ALA A 25 9.00 -3.36 -2.03
CA ALA A 25 8.28 -4.59 -1.74
C ALA A 25 9.02 -5.86 -2.20
N ARG A 26 9.81 -5.76 -3.28
CA ARG A 26 10.59 -6.88 -3.86
C ARG A 26 12.01 -7.02 -3.30
N ARG A 27 12.56 -5.96 -2.69
CA ARG A 27 13.98 -5.94 -2.29
C ARG A 27 14.22 -6.77 -1.03
N ALA A 28 14.91 -7.90 -1.19
CA ALA A 28 15.23 -8.86 -0.12
C ALA A 28 16.04 -8.28 1.06
N LYS A 29 16.76 -7.16 0.87
CA LYS A 29 17.52 -6.46 1.93
C LYS A 29 16.73 -5.36 2.65
N SER A 30 15.49 -5.10 2.26
CA SER A 30 14.63 -4.15 2.97
C SER A 30 14.20 -4.75 4.31
N SER A 31 13.96 -3.93 5.32
CA SER A 31 13.36 -4.43 6.57
C SER A 31 12.03 -5.13 6.22
N GLN A 32 11.79 -6.30 6.80
CA GLN A 32 10.55 -7.05 6.54
C GLN A 32 9.31 -6.20 6.79
N VAL A 33 9.38 -5.27 7.76
CA VAL A 33 8.33 -4.30 8.08
C VAL A 33 8.09 -3.32 6.94
N LEU A 34 9.14 -2.80 6.30
CA LEU A 34 9.00 -1.88 5.17
C LEU A 34 8.36 -2.58 3.97
N ALA A 35 8.85 -3.78 3.63
CA ALA A 35 8.29 -4.56 2.52
C ALA A 35 6.81 -4.89 2.76
N GLN A 36 6.44 -5.26 3.99
CA GLN A 36 5.05 -5.53 4.35
C GLN A 36 4.17 -4.29 4.21
N ARG A 37 4.61 -3.13 4.72
CA ARG A 37 3.87 -1.87 4.58
C ARG A 37 3.70 -1.46 3.12
N CYS A 38 4.73 -1.61 2.29
CA CYS A 38 4.64 -1.29 0.86
C CYS A 38 3.58 -2.15 0.15
N ARG A 39 3.49 -3.45 0.48
CA ARG A 39 2.45 -4.33 -0.09
C ARG A 39 1.04 -3.91 0.30
N ILE A 40 0.83 -3.52 1.57
CA ILE A 40 -0.47 -3.06 2.05
C ILE A 40 -0.89 -1.78 1.30
N VAL A 41 0.01 -0.80 1.20
CA VAL A 41 -0.29 0.48 0.51
C VAL A 41 -0.60 0.24 -0.97
N LEU A 42 0.17 -0.63 -1.65
CA LEU A 42 -0.10 -1.01 -3.04
C LEU A 42 -1.48 -1.67 -3.20
N ALA A 43 -1.83 -2.62 -2.32
CA ALA A 43 -3.13 -3.28 -2.36
C ALA A 43 -4.30 -2.31 -2.11
N CYS A 44 -4.16 -1.39 -1.15
CA CYS A 44 -5.15 -0.35 -0.91
C CYS A 44 -5.32 0.59 -2.11
N ALA A 45 -4.22 0.90 -2.81
CA ALA A 45 -4.26 1.73 -4.01
C ALA A 45 -4.84 1.01 -5.24
N ASP A 46 -4.75 -0.33 -5.28
CA ASP A 46 -5.37 -1.16 -6.32
C ASP A 46 -6.88 -1.38 -6.09
N GLY A 47 -7.44 -0.89 -4.97
CA GLY A 47 -8.85 -1.08 -4.63
C GLY A 47 -9.22 -2.52 -4.29
N VAL A 48 -8.22 -3.36 -4.01
CA VAL A 48 -8.46 -4.75 -3.57
C VAL A 48 -8.88 -4.69 -2.09
N PRO A 49 -10.08 -5.19 -1.73
CA PRO A 49 -10.58 -5.17 -0.36
C PRO A 49 -9.77 -6.06 0.60
#